data_AF-A0AAI9RKT1-F1
#
_entry.id   AF-A0AAI9RKT1-F1
#
_cell.length_a   1.000
_cell.length_b   1.000
_cell.length_c   1.000
_cell.angle_alpha   90.00
_cell.angle_beta   90.00
_cell.angle_gamma   90.00
#
_symmetry.space_group_name_H-M   'P 1'
#
loop_
_entity.id
_entity.type
_entity.pdbx_description
1 polymer ?
#
loop_
_entity_poly.entity_id
_entity_poly.type
_entity_poly.pdbx_seq_one_letter_code
_entity_poly.pdbx_strand_id
1 'polypeptide(L)' 'MLPVIEHVYSFEQALDALEKTETGHARGKLVISMEEA' A
#
# COMPACT_ATOMS: atom_id res chain seq x y z
N MET A 1 -1.59 18.32 -8.78
CA MET A 1 -2.33 17.16 -8.26
C MET A 1 -1.50 16.54 -7.15
N LEU A 2 -1.98 16.52 -5.91
CA LEU A 2 -1.27 15.87 -4.81
C LEU A 2 -1.49 14.36 -4.91
N PRO A 3 -0.47 13.52 -4.64
CA PRO A 3 -0.66 12.08 -4.63
C PRO A 3 -1.64 11.68 -3.52
N VAL A 4 -2.68 10.93 -3.87
CA VAL A 4 -3.63 10.36 -2.90
C VAL A 4 -3.03 9.08 -2.37
N ILE A 5 -2.52 9.12 -1.14
CA ILE A 5 -2.15 7.92 -0.39
C ILE A 5 -3.45 7.27 0.08
N GLU A 6 -3.69 6.05 -0.36
CA GLU A 6 -4.88 5.30 0.03
C GLU A 6 -4.64 4.58 1.35
N HIS A 7 -3.51 3.90 1.48
CA HIS A 7 -3.18 3.13 2.68
C HIS A 7 -1.68 2.96 2.86
N VAL A 8 -1.25 2.86 4.11
CA VAL A 8 0.12 2.55 4.50
C VAL A 8 0.11 1.18 5.17
N TYR A 9 0.85 0.24 4.59
CA TYR A 9 1.03 -1.12 5.08
C TYR A 9 2.34 -1.23 5.85
N SER A 10 2.39 -2.12 6.85
CA SER A 10 3.66 -2.57 7.40
C SER A 10 4.38 -3.49 6.41
N PHE A 11 5.68 -3.71 6.61
CA PHE A 11 6.44 -4.62 5.75
C PHE A 11 5.87 -6.04 5.75
N GLU A 12 5.39 -6.52 6.89
CA GLU A 12 4.77 -7.86 7.02
C GLU A 12 3.55 -8.03 6.11
N GLN A 13 2.85 -6.93 5.81
CA GLN A 13 1.66 -6.89 4.97
C GLN A 13 1.96 -6.53 3.51
N ALA A 14 3.23 -6.53 3.10
CA ALA A 14 3.64 -6.16 1.74
C ALA A 14 2.99 -7.03 0.65
N LEU A 15 2.78 -8.32 0.92
CA LEU A 15 2.15 -9.23 -0.03
C LEU A 15 0.66 -8.91 -0.22
N ASP A 16 -0.04 -8.54 0.84
CA ASP A 16 -1.45 -8.13 0.76
C ASP A 16 -1.60 -6.82 -0.06
N ALA A 17 -0.66 -5.89 0.13
CA ALA A 17 -0.61 -4.66 -0.66
C ALA A 17 -0.35 -4.95 -2.15
N LEU A 18 0.50 -5.94 -2.46
CA LEU A 18 0.76 -6.37 -3.83
C LEU A 18 -0.49 -7.00 -4.46
N GLU A 19 -1.14 -7.96 -3.79
CA GLU A 19 -2.36 -8.61 -4.27
C GLU A 19 -3.47 -7.58 -4.57
N LYS A 20 -3.66 -6.60 -3.67
CA LYS A 20 -4.64 -5.53 -3.86
C LYS A 20 -4.32 -4.64 -5.08
N THR A 21 -3.03 -4.47 -5.38
CA THR A 21 -2.57 -3.73 -6.57
C THR A 21 -2.82 -4.53 -7.84
N GLU A 22 -2.46 -5.82 -7.85
CA GLU A 22 -2.62 -6.71 -9.01
C GLU A 22 -4.09 -6.94 -9.37
N THR A 23 -4.96 -7.02 -8.37
CA THR A 23 -6.41 -7.19 -8.57
C THR A 23 -7.13 -5.89 -8.99
N GLY A 24 -6.41 -4.77 -9.09
CA GLY A 24 -6.97 -3.48 -9.54
C GLY A 24 -7.90 -2.80 -8.53
N HIS A 25 -7.86 -3.22 -7.26
CA HIS A 25 -8.69 -2.65 -6.20
C HIS A 25 -8.08 -1.40 -5.54
N ALA A 26 -6.83 -1.06 -5.88
CA ALA A 26 -6.18 0.18 -5.44
C ALA A 26 -6.76 1.40 -6.19
N ARG A 27 -7.20 2.41 -5.43
CA ARG A 27 -7.72 3.71 -5.90
C ARG A 27 -6.72 4.86 -5.70
N GLY A 28 -5.53 4.57 -5.19
CA GLY A 28 -4.45 5.53 -5.00
C GLY A 28 -3.11 4.85 -4.84
N LYS A 29 -2.18 5.51 -4.14
CA LYS A 29 -0.89 4.92 -3.80
C LYS A 29 -1.03 4.06 -2.53
N LEU A 30 -0.66 2.79 -2.65
CA LEU A 30 -0.36 1.96 -1.48
C LEU A 30 1.12 2.18 -1.14
N VAL A 31 1.42 2.43 0.14
CA VAL A 31 2.77 2.71 0.62
C VAL A 31 3.15 1.63 1.63
N ILE A 32 4.39 1.15 1.57
CA ILE A 32 4.92 0.24 2.59
C ILE A 32 5.85 1.07 3.48
N SER A 33 5.58 1.08 4.79
CA SER A 33 6.47 1.67 5.79
C SER A 33 7.40 0.60 6.35
N MET A 34 8.68 0.96 6.48
CA MET A 34 9.74 0.12 7.05
C MET A 34 10.06 0.51 8.49
N GLU A 35 9.28 1.40 9.11
CA GLU A 35 9.46 1.72 10.53
C GLU A 35 9.03 0.51 11.37
N GLU A 36 9.98 -0.06 12.11
CA GLU A 36 9.72 -1.07 13.15
C GLU A 36 8.82 -0.42 14.22
N ALA A 37 7.63 -0.97 14.42
CA ALA A 37 6.72 -0.56 15.48
C ALA A 37 7.18 -1.09 16.85
#